data_AF-A0A0F0HBV3-F1
#
_entry.id   AF-A0A0F0HBV3-F1
#
_cell.length_a   1.000
_cell.length_b   1.000
_cell.length_c   1.000
_cell.angle_alpha   90.00
_cell.angle_beta   90.00
_cell.angle_gamma   90.00
#
_symmetry.space_group_name_H-M   'P 1'
#
loop_
_entity.id
_entity.type
_entity.pdbx_description
1 polymer ?
#
loop_
_entity_poly.entity_id
_entity_poly.type
_entity_poly.pdbx_seq_one_letter_code
_entity_poly.pdbx_strand_id
1 'polypeptide(L)'
;MKWWRAAVAVVALLIVVVAAGGSSPVTLVNRMKDDAPPQLREPSMDVVIPQELPDVIALPFTVYLLVLTALVLFGLVGIILALELPRWRRRRGVRGVEIEDFEIGQTVSAVQRVEKALQEFTNHPRRPPRDAVIAAWLALEEAEERLPHQTPTEFTAKLGVDATVLKNLYQRARFGHEDVSAEQAQEAQRELGRIIRELA
;
A
#
# COMPACT_ATOMS: atom_id res chain seq x y z
N MET A 1 -0.26 5.20 10.40
CA MET A 1 0.42 5.77 9.21
C MET A 1 -0.49 6.46 8.18
N LYS A 2 -1.82 6.29 8.19
CA LYS A 2 -2.74 6.91 7.20
C LYS A 2 -2.87 8.44 7.35
N TRP A 3 -2.78 8.92 8.59
CA TRP A 3 -2.88 10.34 8.97
C TRP A 3 -1.72 11.21 8.47
N TRP A 4 -0.51 10.66 8.39
CA TRP A 4 0.65 11.39 7.87
C TRP A 4 0.49 11.76 6.39
N ARG A 5 -0.17 10.90 5.62
CA ARG A 5 -0.42 11.15 4.19
C ARG A 5 -1.49 12.21 3.96
N ALA A 6 -2.54 12.20 4.79
CA ALA A 6 -3.54 13.26 4.80
C ALA A 6 -2.91 14.60 5.21
N ALA A 7 -2.04 14.60 6.22
CA ALA A 7 -1.31 15.79 6.64
C ALA A 7 -0.41 16.34 5.51
N VAL A 8 0.35 15.49 4.81
CA VAL A 8 1.19 15.92 3.68
C VAL A 8 0.35 16.47 2.53
N ALA A 9 -0.79 15.85 2.21
CA ALA A 9 -1.70 16.34 1.17
C ALA A 9 -2.32 17.70 1.53
N VAL A 10 -2.73 17.88 2.79
CA VAL A 10 -3.26 19.15 3.29
C VAL A 10 -2.18 20.24 3.27
N VAL A 11 -0.95 19.93 3.68
CA VAL A 11 0.17 20.88 3.63
C VAL A 11 0.51 21.27 2.19
N ALA A 12 0.58 20.31 1.27
CA ALA A 12 0.82 20.59 -0.13
C ALA A 12 -0.30 21.45 -0.75
N LEU A 13 -1.56 21.18 -0.40
CA LEU A 13 -2.70 21.97 -0.85
C LEU A 13 -2.64 23.41 -0.29
N LEU A 14 -2.28 23.58 0.98
CA LEU A 14 -2.10 24.90 1.59
C LEU A 14 -0.96 25.69 0.91
N ILE A 15 0.15 25.04 0.56
CA ILE A 15 1.26 25.68 -0.17
C ILE A 15 0.78 26.17 -1.54
N VAL A 16 -0.01 25.37 -2.26
CA VAL A 16 -0.57 25.76 -3.56
C VAL A 16 -1.55 26.93 -3.43
N VAL A 17 -2.40 26.94 -2.40
CA VAL A 17 -3.32 28.05 -2.14
C VAL A 17 -2.56 29.34 -1.81
N VAL A 18 -1.52 29.25 -0.99
CA VAL A 18 -0.66 30.40 -0.68
C VAL A 18 0.11 30.89 -1.90
N ALA A 19 0.59 29.98 -2.76
CA ALA A 19 1.26 30.35 -4.00
C ALA A 19 0.31 30.94 -5.05
N ALA A 20 -0.95 30.49 -5.08
CA ALA A 20 -1.98 31.01 -5.97
C ALA A 20 -2.50 32.40 -5.54
N GLY A 21 -2.39 32.73 -4.24
CA GLY A 21 -2.72 34.05 -3.69
C GLY A 21 -1.71 35.15 -4.03
N GLY A 22 -0.89 34.96 -5.08
CA GLY A 22 0.20 35.84 -5.49
C GLY A 22 -0.16 37.32 -5.38
N SER A 23 0.35 37.96 -4.34
CA SER A 23 0.39 39.42 -4.26
C SER A 23 1.36 39.91 -5.32
N SER A 24 0.81 40.57 -6.35
CA SER A 24 1.60 41.20 -7.39
C SER A 24 2.62 42.16 -6.75
N PRO A 25 3.94 42.02 -7.04
CA PRO A 25 4.99 42.85 -6.46
C PRO A 25 5.10 44.21 -7.16
N VAL A 26 4.02 44.71 -7.74
CA VAL A 26 3.97 46.02 -8.38
C VAL A 26 3.47 47.03 -7.34
N THR A 27 4.41 47.77 -6.75
CA THR A 27 4.07 48.98 -6.01
C THR A 27 3.64 50.05 -7.01
N LEU A 28 2.33 50.28 -7.11
CA LEU A 28 1.78 51.45 -7.79
C LEU A 28 2.17 52.69 -6.97
N VAL A 29 3.33 53.27 -7.29
CA VAL A 29 3.77 54.53 -6.68
C VAL A 29 2.89 55.64 -7.28
N ASN A 30 1.95 56.15 -6.49
CA ASN A 30 1.12 57.29 -6.88
C ASN A 30 1.98 58.56 -6.85
N ARG A 31 2.66 58.85 -7.96
CA ARG A 31 3.44 60.09 -8.14
C ARG A 31 2.50 61.24 -8.50
N MET A 32 1.67 61.65 -7.55
CA MET A 32 0.87 62.88 -7.62
C MET A 32 0.89 63.55 -6.24
N LYS A 33 2.06 64.05 -5.86
CA LYS A 33 2.21 64.96 -4.73
C LYS A 33 3.49 65.75 -4.90
N ASP A 34 3.40 66.86 -5.64
CA ASP A 34 4.20 68.07 -5.38
C ASP A 34 3.96 69.27 -6.32
N ASP A 35 2.95 69.26 -7.20
CA ASP A 35 2.53 70.49 -7.89
C ASP A 35 1.20 71.01 -7.33
N ALA A 36 1.18 72.30 -6.98
CA ALA A 36 -0.04 73.03 -6.60
C ALA A 36 -1.10 72.86 -7.72
N PRO A 37 -2.38 72.64 -7.40
CA PRO A 37 -3.37 72.24 -8.39
C PRO A 37 -3.57 73.37 -9.41
N PRO A 38 -3.29 73.18 -10.72
CA PRO A 38 -3.90 74.03 -11.72
C PRO A 38 -5.41 73.82 -11.62
N GLN A 39 -6.20 74.90 -11.66
CA GLN A 39 -7.66 74.80 -11.69
C GLN A 39 -8.07 73.96 -12.91
N LEU A 40 -8.42 72.70 -12.67
CA LEU A 40 -8.90 71.78 -13.68
C LEU A 40 -10.25 72.30 -14.15
N ARG A 41 -10.30 72.91 -15.34
CA ARG A 41 -11.49 72.85 -16.18
C ARG A 41 -11.66 71.36 -16.47
N GLU A 42 -12.63 70.71 -15.83
CA GLU A 42 -12.91 69.29 -16.04
C GLU A 42 -13.06 69.05 -17.55
N PRO A 43 -12.11 68.35 -18.20
CA PRO A 43 -12.46 67.71 -19.44
C PRO A 43 -13.41 66.59 -19.02
N SER A 44 -14.69 66.71 -19.37
CA SER A 44 -15.62 65.58 -19.37
C SER A 44 -15.15 64.59 -20.44
N MET A 45 -14.02 63.93 -20.19
CA MET A 45 -13.72 62.68 -20.84
C MET A 45 -14.58 61.65 -20.12
N ASP A 46 -15.73 61.35 -20.73
CA ASP A 46 -16.45 60.10 -20.52
C ASP A 46 -15.50 58.95 -20.89
N VAL A 47 -14.53 58.67 -20.02
CA VAL A 47 -13.81 57.40 -20.05
C VAL A 47 -14.78 56.40 -19.45
N VAL A 48 -15.60 55.83 -20.33
CA VAL A 48 -16.39 54.64 -20.02
C VAL A 48 -15.38 53.54 -19.70
N ILE A 49 -15.08 53.35 -18.42
CA ILE A 49 -14.39 52.15 -17.94
C ILE A 49 -15.39 51.02 -18.17
N PRO A 50 -15.13 50.06 -19.08
CA PRO A 50 -16.01 48.92 -19.23
C PRO A 50 -15.96 48.14 -17.92
N GLN A 51 -17.05 48.20 -17.13
CA GLN A 51 -17.22 47.37 -15.93
C GLN A 51 -17.27 45.87 -16.25
N GLU A 52 -17.56 45.56 -17.51
CA GLU A 52 -17.58 44.23 -18.10
C GLU A 52 -16.30 44.08 -18.94
N LEU A 53 -15.42 43.13 -18.60
CA LEU A 53 -14.43 42.71 -19.58
C LEU A 53 -15.20 42.23 -20.82
N PRO A 54 -14.85 42.68 -22.05
CA PRO A 54 -15.55 42.24 -23.23
C PRO A 54 -15.54 40.71 -23.30
N ASP A 55 -16.71 40.10 -23.47
CA ASP A 55 -16.93 38.63 -23.52
C ASP A 55 -15.93 37.92 -24.45
N VAL A 56 -15.43 38.64 -25.45
CA VAL A 56 -14.43 38.21 -26.42
C VAL A 56 -13.08 37.82 -25.78
N ILE A 57 -12.71 38.40 -24.63
CA ILE A 57 -11.49 38.09 -23.86
C ILE A 57 -11.79 37.17 -22.67
N ALA A 58 -13.01 37.26 -22.11
CA ALA A 58 -13.45 36.36 -21.05
C ALA A 58 -13.56 34.91 -21.54
N LEU A 59 -14.11 34.67 -22.74
CA LEU A 59 -14.22 33.34 -23.36
C LEU A 59 -12.90 32.56 -23.44
N PRO A 60 -11.82 33.08 -24.04
CA PRO A 60 -10.55 32.34 -24.11
C PRO A 60 -9.92 32.13 -22.73
N PHE A 61 -10.10 33.07 -21.80
CA PHE A 61 -9.59 32.93 -20.44
C PHE A 61 -10.35 31.87 -19.63
N THR A 62 -11.69 31.84 -19.72
CA THR A 62 -12.51 30.83 -19.06
C THR A 62 -12.26 29.45 -19.66
N VAL A 63 -12.13 29.34 -20.99
CA VAL A 63 -11.77 28.08 -21.66
C VAL A 63 -10.38 27.62 -21.23
N TYR A 64 -9.41 28.54 -21.16
CA TYR A 64 -8.06 28.24 -20.67
C TYR A 64 -8.08 27.71 -19.23
N LEU A 65 -8.82 28.36 -18.32
CA LEU A 65 -8.97 27.90 -16.95
C LEU A 65 -9.66 26.53 -16.87
N LEU A 66 -10.70 26.29 -17.68
CA LEU A 66 -11.42 25.02 -17.71
C LEU A 66 -10.50 23.88 -18.20
N VAL A 67 -9.71 24.12 -19.24
CA VAL A 67 -8.70 23.17 -19.73
C VAL A 67 -7.63 22.91 -18.66
N LEU A 68 -7.12 23.95 -18.01
CA LEU A 68 -6.13 23.82 -16.93
C LEU A 68 -6.69 23.00 -15.77
N THR A 69 -7.92 23.30 -15.33
CA THR A 69 -8.62 22.55 -14.27
C THR A 69 -8.84 21.10 -14.68
N ALA A 70 -9.28 20.84 -15.92
CA ALA A 70 -9.46 19.49 -16.43
C ALA A 70 -8.16 18.71 -16.45
N LEU A 71 -7.04 19.34 -16.82
CA LEU A 71 -5.72 18.71 -16.88
C LEU A 71 -5.19 18.39 -15.48
N VAL A 72 -5.38 19.30 -14.52
CA VAL A 72 -5.05 19.06 -13.10
C VAL A 72 -5.89 17.92 -12.53
N LEU A 73 -7.21 17.91 -12.77
CA LEU A 73 -8.10 16.84 -12.32
C LEU A 73 -7.72 15.50 -12.96
N PHE A 74 -7.44 15.47 -14.26
CA PHE A 74 -7.02 14.26 -14.96
C PHE A 74 -5.67 13.74 -14.43
N GLY A 75 -4.71 14.65 -14.16
CA GLY A 75 -3.45 14.30 -13.52
C GLY A 75 -3.65 13.75 -12.10
N LEU A 76 -4.54 14.36 -11.31
CA LEU A 76 -4.86 13.90 -9.96
C LEU A 76 -5.50 12.51 -9.98
N VAL A 77 -6.50 12.30 -10.85
CA VAL A 77 -7.15 11.02 -11.08
C VAL A 77 -6.12 10.00 -11.55
N GLY A 78 -5.26 10.36 -12.50
CA GLY A 78 -4.18 9.51 -13.00
C GLY A 78 -3.18 9.12 -11.91
N ILE A 79 -2.81 10.04 -11.01
CA ILE A 79 -1.92 9.76 -9.86
C ILE A 79 -2.63 8.87 -8.84
N ILE A 80 -3.90 9.14 -8.53
CA ILE A 80 -4.70 8.30 -7.63
C ILE A 80 -4.80 6.88 -8.20
N LEU A 81 -5.18 6.73 -9.47
CA LEU A 81 -5.19 5.46 -10.17
C LEU A 81 -3.79 4.84 -10.24
N ALA A 82 -2.73 5.58 -10.52
CA ALA A 82 -1.37 5.04 -10.58
C ALA A 82 -0.82 4.61 -9.21
N LEU A 83 -1.34 5.16 -8.11
CA LEU A 83 -1.03 4.73 -6.74
C LEU A 83 -1.96 3.59 -6.28
N GLU A 84 -3.18 3.53 -6.80
CA GLU A 84 -4.17 2.51 -6.50
C GLU A 84 -4.01 1.26 -7.36
N LEU A 85 -3.57 1.34 -8.62
CA LEU A 85 -3.34 0.19 -9.51
C LEU A 85 -2.25 -0.76 -9.00
N PRO A 86 -1.07 -0.29 -8.52
CA PRO A 86 -0.09 -1.15 -7.89
C PRO A 86 -0.65 -1.76 -6.60
N ARG A 87 -1.48 -1.02 -5.87
CA ARG A 87 -2.17 -1.53 -4.68
C ARG A 87 -3.27 -2.52 -5.02
N TRP A 88 -3.97 -2.39 -6.14
CA TRP A 88 -5.06 -3.27 -6.54
C TRP A 88 -4.51 -4.54 -7.17
N ARG A 89 -3.39 -4.46 -7.91
CA ARG A 89 -2.58 -5.64 -8.27
C ARG A 89 -1.98 -6.34 -7.03
N ARG A 90 -1.51 -5.58 -6.03
CA ARG A 90 -1.07 -6.10 -4.72
C ARG A 90 -2.20 -6.36 -3.70
N ARG A 91 -3.47 -6.21 -4.06
CA ARG A 91 -4.64 -6.53 -3.21
C ARG A 91 -5.56 -7.58 -3.84
N ARG A 92 -5.41 -7.87 -5.13
CA ARG A 92 -5.82 -9.16 -5.71
C ARG A 92 -4.95 -10.31 -5.22
N GLY A 93 -3.76 -10.03 -4.69
CA GLY A 93 -3.13 -10.86 -3.67
C GLY A 93 -3.33 -10.19 -2.31
N VAL A 94 -4.17 -10.75 -1.44
CA VAL A 94 -4.34 -10.37 -0.03
C VAL A 94 -5.10 -9.04 0.23
N ARG A 95 -6.41 -9.19 0.42
CA ARG A 95 -7.32 -8.16 0.97
C ARG A 95 -7.30 -8.27 2.50
N GLY A 96 -6.78 -7.24 3.17
CA GLY A 96 -6.81 -7.12 4.63
C GLY A 96 -8.22 -6.82 5.14
N VAL A 97 -8.84 -7.78 5.82
CA VAL A 97 -8.91 -7.84 7.28
C VAL A 97 -9.30 -6.56 8.03
N GLU A 98 -10.50 -6.64 8.61
CA GLU A 98 -10.91 -6.06 9.89
C GLU A 98 -10.28 -6.85 11.03
N ILE A 99 -9.82 -6.18 12.07
CA ILE A 99 -8.90 -6.74 13.09
C ILE A 99 -9.58 -7.76 14.04
N GLU A 100 -10.90 -7.97 13.95
CA GLU A 100 -11.58 -9.11 14.61
C GLU A 100 -11.73 -10.33 13.68
N ASP A 101 -11.83 -10.12 12.37
CA ASP A 101 -11.78 -11.17 11.35
C ASP A 101 -10.34 -11.53 10.95
N PHE A 102 -9.31 -10.80 11.42
CA PHE A 102 -7.92 -11.13 11.09
C PHE A 102 -7.50 -12.43 11.69
N GLU A 103 -7.79 -12.58 12.98
CA GLU A 103 -7.28 -13.70 13.75
C GLU A 103 -8.00 -14.96 13.28
N ILE A 104 -9.33 -14.91 13.09
CA ILE A 104 -10.10 -16.03 12.56
C ILE A 104 -9.72 -16.32 11.10
N GLY A 105 -9.55 -15.31 10.24
CA GLY A 105 -9.13 -15.50 8.86
C GLY A 105 -7.68 -16.02 8.73
N GLN A 106 -6.77 -15.57 9.60
CA GLN A 106 -5.38 -16.03 9.65
C GLN A 106 -5.28 -17.42 10.24
N THR A 107 -6.01 -17.76 11.30
CA THR A 107 -6.03 -19.11 11.88
C THR A 107 -6.65 -20.09 10.90
N VAL A 108 -7.80 -19.79 10.29
CA VAL A 108 -8.42 -20.64 9.26
C VAL A 108 -7.47 -20.82 8.07
N SER A 109 -6.77 -19.76 7.63
CA SER A 109 -5.74 -19.92 6.60
C SER A 109 -4.56 -20.75 7.10
N ALA A 110 -4.14 -20.64 8.37
CA ALA A 110 -3.03 -21.41 8.93
C ALA A 110 -3.38 -22.90 9.06
N VAL A 111 -4.60 -23.22 9.50
CA VAL A 111 -5.15 -24.59 9.52
C VAL A 111 -5.10 -25.18 8.13
N GLN A 112 -5.63 -24.49 7.12
CA GLN A 112 -5.64 -24.96 5.72
C GLN A 112 -4.22 -25.21 5.18
N ARG A 113 -3.24 -24.36 5.54
CA ARG A 113 -1.83 -24.55 5.14
C ARG A 113 -1.22 -25.80 5.77
N VAL A 114 -1.44 -26.01 7.07
CA VAL A 114 -0.90 -27.16 7.80
C VAL A 114 -1.61 -28.45 7.36
N GLU A 115 -2.90 -28.38 7.05
CA GLU A 115 -3.69 -29.47 6.49
C GLU A 115 -3.18 -29.89 5.11
N LYS A 116 -2.86 -28.93 4.22
CA LYS A 116 -2.21 -29.22 2.93
C LYS A 116 -0.87 -29.93 3.11
N ALA A 117 -0.05 -29.52 4.08
CA ALA A 117 1.22 -30.17 4.39
C ALA A 117 1.03 -31.61 4.93
N LEU A 118 0.03 -31.83 5.78
CA LEU A 118 -0.34 -33.16 6.25
C LEU A 118 -0.87 -34.05 5.12
N GLN A 119 -1.64 -33.48 4.20
CA GLN A 119 -2.15 -34.18 3.03
C GLN A 119 -1.01 -34.59 2.09
N GLU A 120 -0.04 -33.72 1.83
CA GLU A 120 1.15 -34.03 1.01
C GLU A 120 1.99 -35.17 1.64
N PHE A 121 2.11 -35.16 2.97
CA PHE A 121 2.76 -36.23 3.73
C PHE A 121 2.02 -37.58 3.58
N THR A 122 0.69 -37.56 3.60
CA THR A 122 -0.16 -38.77 3.56
C THR A 122 -0.34 -39.34 2.16
N ASN A 123 -0.35 -38.49 1.12
CA ASN A 123 -0.56 -38.88 -0.27
C ASN A 123 0.61 -39.71 -0.85
N HIS A 124 1.78 -39.67 -0.23
CA HIS A 124 3.00 -40.31 -0.74
C HIS A 124 3.59 -41.33 0.25
N PRO A 125 2.87 -42.42 0.59
CA PRO A 125 3.26 -43.36 1.65
C PRO A 125 4.52 -44.18 1.34
N ARG A 126 4.99 -44.19 0.08
CA ARG A 126 6.21 -44.90 -0.34
C ARG A 126 7.47 -44.01 -0.37
N ARG A 127 7.34 -42.73 -0.04
CA ARG A 127 8.46 -41.78 -0.04
C ARG A 127 9.41 -42.10 1.14
N PRO A 128 10.74 -41.97 0.98
CA PRO A 128 11.67 -42.11 2.10
C PRO A 128 11.28 -41.18 3.26
N PRO A 129 11.43 -41.61 4.53
CA PRO A 129 11.01 -40.82 5.68
C PRO A 129 11.62 -39.40 5.70
N ARG A 130 12.88 -39.30 5.31
CA ARG A 130 13.63 -38.04 5.13
C ARG A 130 12.93 -37.09 4.15
N ASP A 131 12.58 -37.60 2.98
CA ASP A 131 11.96 -36.82 1.91
C ASP A 131 10.51 -36.44 2.26
N ALA A 132 9.81 -37.29 3.03
CA ALA A 132 8.46 -36.99 3.51
C ALA A 132 8.46 -35.77 4.47
N VAL A 133 9.42 -35.71 5.40
CA VAL A 133 9.58 -34.56 6.31
C VAL A 133 9.95 -33.29 5.54
N ILE A 134 10.86 -33.39 4.55
CA ILE A 134 11.24 -32.26 3.70
C ILE A 134 10.05 -31.77 2.88
N ALA A 135 9.29 -32.69 2.27
CA ALA A 135 8.12 -32.34 1.47
C ALA A 135 7.03 -31.65 2.31
N ALA A 136 6.78 -32.13 3.54
CA ALA A 136 5.83 -31.48 4.45
C ALA A 136 6.26 -30.05 4.83
N TRP A 137 7.56 -29.84 5.10
CA TRP A 137 8.07 -28.50 5.37
C TRP A 137 7.99 -27.59 4.13
N LEU A 138 8.30 -28.10 2.94
CA LEU A 138 8.18 -27.34 1.70
C LEU A 138 6.72 -27.02 1.35
N ALA A 139 5.78 -27.93 1.61
CA ALA A 139 4.36 -27.67 1.43
C ALA A 139 3.87 -26.54 2.36
N LEU A 140 4.42 -26.44 3.57
CA LEU A 140 4.21 -25.32 4.48
C LEU A 140 4.76 -24.00 3.92
N GLU A 141 6.00 -24.00 3.38
CA GLU A 141 6.61 -22.81 2.75
C GLU A 141 5.94 -22.40 1.42
N GLU A 142 5.35 -23.35 0.68
CA GLU A 142 4.58 -23.05 -0.53
C GLU A 142 3.24 -22.41 -0.18
N ALA A 143 2.63 -22.85 0.93
CA ALA A 143 1.34 -22.34 1.37
C ALA A 143 1.44 -20.97 2.07
N GLU A 144 2.62 -20.60 2.57
CA GLU A 144 2.95 -19.24 3.01
C GLU A 144 4.37 -18.86 2.54
N GLU A 145 4.47 -17.95 1.58
CA GLU A 145 5.76 -17.61 0.97
C GLU A 145 6.75 -17.07 2.03
N ARG A 146 7.84 -17.80 2.21
CA ARG A 146 8.95 -17.39 3.07
C ARG A 146 9.79 -16.34 2.35
N LEU A 147 10.05 -15.21 3.01
CA LEU A 147 10.95 -14.21 2.45
C LEU A 147 12.39 -14.75 2.41
N PRO A 148 13.23 -14.35 1.44
CA PRO A 148 14.59 -14.88 1.30
C PRO A 148 15.48 -14.69 2.55
N HIS A 149 15.25 -13.63 3.32
CA HIS A 149 16.00 -13.31 4.55
C HIS A 149 15.35 -13.85 5.82
N GLN A 150 14.17 -14.47 5.71
CA GLN A 150 13.42 -14.92 6.87
C GLN A 150 13.97 -16.26 7.37
N THR A 151 14.31 -16.29 8.64
CA THR A 151 14.79 -17.51 9.29
C THR A 151 13.64 -18.50 9.51
N PRO A 152 13.91 -19.82 9.61
CA PRO A 152 12.87 -20.81 9.91
C PRO A 152 12.08 -20.52 11.19
N THR A 153 12.71 -19.95 12.22
CA THR A 153 12.03 -19.57 13.47
C THR A 153 11.10 -18.36 13.27
N GLU A 154 11.51 -17.37 12.49
CA GLU A 154 10.63 -16.23 12.13
C GLU A 154 9.48 -16.66 11.22
N PHE A 155 9.69 -17.69 10.40
CA PHE A 155 8.64 -18.29 9.58
C PHE A 155 7.57 -18.97 10.43
N THR A 156 7.98 -19.80 11.41
CA THR A 156 7.02 -20.45 12.32
C THR A 156 6.30 -19.44 13.22
N ALA A 157 7.00 -18.39 13.67
CA ALA A 157 6.37 -17.28 14.41
C ALA A 157 5.32 -16.54 13.57
N LYS A 158 5.59 -16.32 12.28
CA LYS A 158 4.61 -15.74 11.33
C LYS A 158 3.40 -16.65 11.11
N LEU A 159 3.59 -17.97 11.18
CA LEU A 159 2.50 -18.94 11.09
C LEU A 159 1.59 -18.92 12.34
N GLY A 160 2.02 -18.29 13.43
CA GLY A 160 1.29 -18.26 14.70
C GLY A 160 1.34 -19.58 15.46
N VAL A 161 2.29 -20.48 15.14
CA VAL A 161 2.37 -21.83 15.72
C VAL A 161 3.78 -22.18 16.14
N ASP A 162 3.89 -22.85 17.29
CA ASP A 162 5.10 -23.56 17.68
C ASP A 162 5.29 -24.89 16.91
N ALA A 163 5.98 -24.81 15.77
CA ALA A 163 6.39 -25.96 14.95
C ALA A 163 7.85 -26.38 15.21
N THR A 164 8.36 -26.21 16.43
CA THR A 164 9.78 -26.46 16.76
C THR A 164 10.23 -27.90 16.46
N VAL A 165 9.40 -28.90 16.75
CA VAL A 165 9.72 -30.32 16.48
C VAL A 165 9.88 -30.55 14.97
N LEU A 166 8.93 -30.07 14.17
CA LEU A 166 8.97 -30.18 12.70
C LEU A 166 10.18 -29.44 12.12
N LYS A 167 10.51 -28.25 12.62
CA LYS A 167 11.71 -27.48 12.23
C LYS A 167 12.99 -28.28 12.48
N ASN A 168 13.12 -28.88 13.66
CA ASN A 168 14.31 -29.65 14.03
C ASN A 168 14.46 -30.91 13.17
N LEU A 169 13.34 -31.59 12.89
CA LEU A 169 13.31 -32.75 12.00
C LEU A 169 13.65 -32.37 10.55
N TYR A 170 13.15 -31.23 10.06
CA TYR A 170 13.52 -30.69 8.74
C TYR A 170 15.00 -30.36 8.64
N GLN A 171 15.57 -29.68 9.64
CA GLN A 171 17.00 -29.34 9.67
C GLN A 171 17.86 -30.61 9.69
N ARG A 172 17.47 -31.61 10.48
CA ARG A 172 18.13 -32.93 10.51
C ARG A 172 18.00 -33.65 9.17
N ALA A 173 16.80 -33.67 8.59
CA ALA A 173 16.58 -34.29 7.28
C ALA A 173 17.45 -33.62 6.20
N ARG A 174 17.54 -32.28 6.20
CA ARG A 174 18.24 -31.56 5.13
C ARG A 174 19.75 -31.52 5.30
N PHE A 175 20.24 -31.36 6.52
CA PHE A 175 21.67 -31.11 6.80
C PHE A 175 22.32 -32.17 7.70
N GLY A 176 21.53 -33.07 8.29
CA GLY A 176 22.03 -34.17 9.08
C GLY A 176 22.66 -35.27 8.21
N HIS A 177 23.64 -35.95 8.79
CA HIS A 177 24.30 -37.11 8.18
C HIS A 177 23.64 -38.44 8.59
N GLU A 178 22.78 -38.40 9.62
CA GLU A 178 21.98 -39.55 10.07
C GLU A 178 20.65 -39.59 9.31
N ASP A 179 20.26 -40.78 8.87
CA ASP A 179 18.97 -41.00 8.22
C ASP A 179 17.82 -40.75 9.19
N VAL A 180 16.79 -40.05 8.70
CA VAL A 180 15.54 -39.86 9.44
C VAL A 180 14.80 -41.19 9.47
N SER A 181 14.48 -41.68 10.67
CA SER A 181 13.77 -42.94 10.83
C SER A 181 12.27 -42.81 10.51
N ALA A 182 11.61 -43.94 10.27
CA ALA A 182 10.15 -43.97 10.10
C ALA A 182 9.40 -43.46 11.36
N GLU A 183 9.95 -43.67 12.55
CA GLU A 183 9.39 -43.19 13.81
C GLU A 183 9.43 -41.65 13.91
N GLN A 184 10.53 -41.04 13.46
CA GLN A 184 10.67 -39.59 13.41
C GLN A 184 9.75 -38.95 12.37
N ALA A 185 9.54 -39.64 11.23
CA ALA A 185 8.55 -39.19 10.25
C ALA A 185 7.12 -39.27 10.82
N GLN A 186 6.78 -40.33 11.58
CA GLN A 186 5.50 -40.39 12.29
C GLN A 186 5.37 -39.31 13.37
N GLU A 187 6.46 -38.95 14.04
CA GLU A 187 6.50 -37.83 14.98
C GLU A 187 6.18 -36.50 14.29
N ALA A 188 6.78 -36.23 13.13
CA ALA A 188 6.44 -35.07 12.30
C ALA A 188 4.95 -35.04 11.92
N GLN A 189 4.37 -36.19 11.57
CA GLN A 189 2.94 -36.30 11.26
C GLN A 189 2.05 -36.01 12.47
N ARG A 190 2.40 -36.54 13.65
CA ARG A 190 1.67 -36.27 14.90
C ARG A 190 1.73 -34.79 15.27
N GLU A 191 2.88 -34.16 15.09
CA GLU A 191 3.06 -32.73 15.34
C GLU A 191 2.23 -31.87 14.40
N LEU A 192 2.19 -32.17 13.09
CA LEU A 192 1.28 -31.49 12.16
C LEU A 192 -0.18 -31.64 12.60
N GLY A 193 -0.59 -32.82 13.06
CA GLY A 193 -1.92 -33.05 13.61
C GLY A 193 -2.19 -32.30 14.92
N ARG A 194 -1.18 -32.11 15.78
CA ARG A 194 -1.27 -31.30 17.01
C ARG A 194 -1.50 -29.83 16.65
N ILE A 195 -0.72 -29.32 15.72
CA ILE A 195 -0.80 -27.94 15.23
C ILE A 195 -2.20 -27.62 14.68
N ILE A 196 -2.75 -28.53 13.86
CA ILE A 196 -4.10 -28.35 13.29
C ILE A 196 -5.15 -28.22 14.41
N ARG A 197 -5.05 -29.03 15.47
CA ARG A 197 -5.98 -28.96 16.62
C ARG A 197 -5.80 -27.72 17.48
N GLU A 198 -4.61 -27.16 17.55
CA GLU A 198 -4.32 -25.94 18.32
C GLU A 198 -4.80 -24.69 17.59
N LEU A 199 -4.87 -24.75 16.26
CA LEU A 199 -5.32 -23.66 15.40
C LEU A 199 -6.82 -23.69 15.07
N ALA A 200 -7.51 -24.81 15.31
CA ALA A 200 -8.94 -25.01 15.03
C ALA A 200 -9.82 -24.59 16.22
#